data_AF-A0A524B7U3-F1
#
_entry.id   AF-A0A524B7U3-F1
#
_cell.length_a   1.000
_cell.length_b   1.000
_cell.length_c   1.000
_cell.angle_alpha   90.00
_cell.angle_beta   90.00
_cell.angle_gamma   90.00
#
_symmetry.space_group_name_H-M   'P 1'
#
loop_
_entity.id
_entity.type
_entity.pdbx_description
1 polymer ?
#
loop_
_entity_poly.entity_id
_entity_poly.type
_entity_poly.pdbx_seq_one_letter_code
_entity_poly.pdbx_strand_id
1 'polypeptide(L)'
;VSPGMVRTPMTEEYYRAPGVAERRDKAVPVGRVAVPDDIADVIVFLASDRARYVSGADIIVDGGFTTTLMSWVPRPGFDNA
;
A
#
# COMPACT_ATOMS: atom_id res chain seq x y z
N VAL A 1 -11.75 -3.77 -4.05
CA VAL A 1 -10.35 -3.34 -4.25
C VAL A 1 -10.11 -2.22 -3.27
N SER A 2 -9.33 -2.53 -2.24
CA SER A 2 -9.06 -1.63 -1.13
C SER A 2 -7.59 -1.21 -1.21
N PRO A 3 -7.31 -0.01 -1.77
CA PRO A 3 -5.95 0.50 -1.86
C PRO A 3 -5.42 0.93 -0.48
N GLY A 4 -4.11 0.79 -0.29
CA GLY A 4 -3.38 1.35 0.84
C GLY A 4 -2.96 2.80 0.62
N MET A 5 -1.75 3.15 1.07
CA MET A 5 -1.15 4.45 0.75
C MET A 5 -0.84 4.54 -0.74
N VAL A 6 -1.50 5.47 -1.43
CA VAL A 6 -1.25 5.78 -2.85
C VAL A 6 -0.90 7.26 -2.98
N ARG A 7 0.18 7.57 -3.69
CA ARG A 7 0.57 8.94 -4.00
C ARG A 7 -0.25 9.47 -5.18
N THR A 8 -1.24 10.28 -4.85
CA THR A 8 -2.12 10.97 -5.81
C THR A 8 -1.96 12.49 -5.70
N PRO A 9 -2.46 13.30 -6.67
CA PRO A 9 -2.43 14.75 -6.58
C PRO A 9 -3.04 15.31 -5.28
N MET A 10 -4.10 14.67 -4.75
CA MET A 10 -4.73 15.03 -3.49
C MET A 10 -3.78 14.88 -2.28
N THR A 11 -2.90 13.89 -2.33
CA THR A 11 -1.99 13.56 -1.22
C THR A 11 -0.59 14.14 -1.38
N GLU A 12 -0.30 14.75 -2.54
CA GLU A 12 1.04 15.16 -2.95
C GLU A 12 1.70 16.12 -1.95
N GLU A 13 0.92 17.00 -1.35
CA GLU A 13 1.39 17.98 -0.37
C GLU A 13 2.04 17.32 0.86
N TYR A 14 1.48 16.19 1.34
CA TYR A 14 2.04 15.48 2.49
C TYR A 14 3.47 14.97 2.23
N TYR A 15 3.78 14.61 0.99
CA TYR A 15 5.09 14.07 0.61
C TYR A 15 6.15 15.17 0.43
N ARG A 16 5.75 16.45 0.39
CA ARG A 16 6.69 17.58 0.33
C ARG A 16 7.31 17.90 1.69
N ALA A 17 6.67 17.48 2.78
CA ALA A 17 7.21 17.67 4.11
C ALA A 17 8.49 16.83 4.31
N PRO A 18 9.58 17.43 4.86
CA PRO A 18 10.86 16.73 5.02
C PRO A 18 10.73 15.41 5.76
N GLY A 19 11.26 14.33 5.16
CA GLY A 19 11.28 12.99 5.74
C GLY A 19 9.94 12.24 5.74
N VAL A 20 8.83 12.85 5.30
CA VAL A 20 7.53 12.15 5.25
C VAL A 20 7.51 11.06 4.18
N ALA A 21 8.06 11.35 2.99
CA ALA A 21 8.13 10.37 1.91
C ALA A 21 8.92 9.12 2.34
N GLU A 22 10.15 9.30 2.84
CA GLU A 22 11.00 8.21 3.29
C GLU A 22 10.36 7.38 4.43
N ARG A 23 9.72 8.03 5.40
CA ARG A 23 9.04 7.31 6.49
C ARG A 23 7.82 6.53 5.99
N ARG A 24 7.06 7.07 5.03
CA ARG A 24 5.93 6.36 4.43
C ARG A 24 6.37 5.20 3.55
N ASP A 25 7.46 5.36 2.80
CA ASP A 25 8.05 4.28 2.02
C ASP A 25 8.53 3.13 2.92
N LYS A 26 9.22 3.47 4.03
CA LYS A 26 9.59 2.49 5.08
C LYS A 26 8.39 1.86 5.76
N ALA A 27 7.25 2.54 5.78
CA ALA A 27 6.02 2.02 6.38
C ALA A 27 5.38 0.90 5.55
N VAL A 28 5.67 0.86 4.24
CA VAL A 28 5.12 -0.13 3.32
C VAL A 28 6.14 -1.27 3.13
N PRO A 29 5.78 -2.54 3.41
CA PRO A 29 6.71 -3.67 3.28
C PRO A 29 7.35 -3.87 1.91
N VAL A 30 6.63 -3.52 0.83
CA VAL A 30 7.17 -3.51 -0.55
C VAL A 30 8.26 -2.45 -0.74
N GLY A 31 8.46 -1.55 0.23
CA GLY A 31 9.55 -0.56 0.29
C GLY A 31 9.22 0.78 -0.36
N ARG A 32 7.97 0.98 -0.80
CA ARG A 32 7.50 2.25 -1.37
C ARG A 32 5.99 2.42 -1.23
N VAL A 33 5.54 3.65 -1.17
CA VAL A 33 4.14 4.03 -1.39
C VAL A 33 3.75 3.71 -2.84
N ALA A 34 2.51 3.27 -3.04
CA ALA A 34 1.98 2.97 -4.36
C ALA A 34 1.81 4.24 -5.22
N VAL A 35 1.92 4.09 -6.53
CA VAL A 35 1.48 5.08 -7.52
C VAL A 35 0.11 4.66 -8.08
N PRO A 36 -0.65 5.55 -8.75
CA PRO A 36 -1.97 5.21 -9.28
C PRO A 36 -1.96 3.97 -10.19
N ASP A 37 -0.89 3.78 -10.95
CA ASP A 37 -0.73 2.64 -11.87
C ASP A 37 -0.72 1.29 -11.15
N ASP A 38 -0.19 1.21 -9.92
CA ASP A 38 -0.21 -0.03 -9.13
C ASP A 38 -1.66 -0.50 -8.84
N ILE A 39 -2.58 0.44 -8.67
CA ILE A 39 -4.01 0.14 -8.47
C ILE A 39 -4.69 -0.14 -9.81
N ALA A 40 -4.35 0.66 -10.83
CA ALA A 40 -4.92 0.51 -12.17
C ALA A 40 -4.65 -0.88 -12.75
N ASP A 41 -3.44 -1.42 -12.60
CA ASP A 41 -3.07 -2.74 -13.10
C ASP A 41 -3.90 -3.86 -12.45
N VAL A 42 -4.20 -3.76 -11.15
CA VAL A 42 -5.09 -4.71 -10.47
C VAL A 42 -6.53 -4.59 -10.98
N ILE A 43 -7.00 -3.37 -11.23
CA ILE A 43 -8.33 -3.15 -11.82
C ILE A 43 -8.40 -3.73 -13.24
N VAL A 44 -7.37 -3.54 -14.06
CA VAL A 44 -7.29 -4.10 -15.41
C VAL A 44 -7.30 -5.63 -15.37
N PHE A 45 -6.58 -6.24 -14.42
CA PHE A 45 -6.65 -7.68 -14.19
C PHE A 45 -8.07 -8.14 -13.85
N LEU A 46 -8.73 -7.48 -12.89
CA LEU A 46 -10.09 -7.81 -12.44
C LEU A 46 -11.14 -7.59 -13.53
N ALA A 47 -10.94 -6.62 -14.41
CA ALA A 47 -11.82 -6.36 -15.54
C ALA A 47 -11.61 -7.32 -16.73
N SER A 48 -10.57 -8.16 -16.68
CA SER A 48 -10.22 -9.09 -17.77
C SER A 48 -10.79 -10.50 -17.56
N ASP A 49 -10.81 -11.30 -18.63
CA ASP A 49 -11.21 -12.72 -18.60
C ASP A 49 -10.36 -13.59 -17.65
N ARG A 50 -9.18 -13.09 -17.24
CA ARG A 50 -8.31 -13.77 -16.28
C ARG A 50 -8.93 -13.84 -14.89
N ALA A 51 -9.82 -12.91 -14.55
CA ALA A 51 -10.49 -12.85 -13.26
C ALA A 51 -11.94 -13.37 -13.30
N ARG A 52 -12.34 -14.11 -14.35
CA ARG A 52 -13.74 -14.53 -14.60
C ARG A 52 -14.44 -15.30 -13.47
N TYR A 53 -13.69 -15.80 -12.50
CA TYR A 53 -14.22 -16.55 -11.35
C TYR A 53 -13.94 -15.86 -10.00
N VAL A 54 -13.38 -14.64 -10.03
CA VAL A 54 -13.19 -13.80 -8.84
C VAL A 54 -14.45 -12.95 -8.68
N SER A 55 -15.24 -13.23 -7.65
CA SER A 55 -16.46 -12.49 -7.35
C SER A 55 -16.67 -12.41 -5.83
N GLY A 56 -17.20 -11.29 -5.35
CA GLY A 56 -17.48 -11.05 -3.93
C GLY A 56 -16.24 -10.86 -3.03
N ALA A 57 -15.03 -10.91 -3.59
CA ALA A 57 -13.80 -10.74 -2.85
C ALA A 57 -13.43 -9.26 -2.70
N ASP A 58 -12.93 -8.87 -1.51
CA ASP A 58 -12.16 -7.64 -1.39
C ASP A 58 -10.68 -7.92 -1.65
N ILE A 59 -10.11 -7.18 -2.60
CA ILE A 59 -8.72 -7.32 -3.02
C ILE A 59 -7.95 -6.17 -2.39
N ILE A 60 -7.16 -6.49 -1.36
CA ILE A 60 -6.27 -5.53 -0.70
C ILE A 60 -5.06 -5.24 -1.60
N VAL A 61 -4.80 -3.98 -1.87
CA VAL A 61 -3.68 -3.51 -2.71
C VAL A 61 -2.93 -2.41 -1.96
N ASP A 62 -2.14 -2.79 -0.97
CA ASP A 62 -1.53 -1.86 -0.01
C ASP A 62 -0.04 -2.12 0.26
N GLY A 63 0.59 -2.97 -0.54
CA GLY A 63 1.99 -3.36 -0.36
C GLY A 63 2.27 -4.09 0.97
N GLY A 64 1.24 -4.65 1.62
CA GLY A 64 1.33 -5.33 2.91
C GLY A 64 1.14 -4.42 4.13
N PHE A 65 0.87 -3.13 3.92
CA PHE A 65 0.78 -2.12 4.98
C PHE A 65 -0.17 -2.54 6.12
N THR A 66 -1.40 -2.94 5.81
CA THR A 66 -2.41 -3.33 6.80
C THR A 66 -2.05 -4.58 7.60
N THR A 67 -1.20 -5.45 7.05
CA THR A 67 -0.77 -6.69 7.72
C THR A 67 0.37 -6.44 8.71
N THR A 68 1.06 -5.31 8.59
CA THR A 68 2.25 -4.99 9.39
C THR A 68 2.00 -4.09 10.58
N LEU A 69 0.75 -3.79 10.95
CA LEU A 69 0.46 -3.01 12.14
C LEU A 69 1.24 -3.50 13.38
N MET A 70 1.38 -4.82 13.51
CA MET A 70 2.13 -5.45 14.58
C MET A 70 3.65 -5.23 14.51
N SER A 71 4.26 -4.98 13.35
CA SER A 71 5.69 -4.63 13.30
C SER A 71 5.93 -3.25 13.93
N TRP A 72 4.98 -2.32 13.83
CA TRP A 72 5.12 -0.96 14.37
C TRP A 72 4.87 -0.84 15.87
N VAL A 73 4.33 -1.88 16.51
CA VAL A 73 4.12 -1.91 17.97
C VAL A 73 5.46 -2.22 18.65
N PRO A 74 6.01 -1.32 19.49
CA PRO A 74 7.22 -1.61 20.24
C PRO A 74 7.02 -2.85 21.11
N ARG A 75 7.81 -3.90 20.86
CA ARG A 75 7.82 -5.10 21.71
C ARG A 75 9.25 -5.39 22.16
N PRO A 76 9.47 -5.71 23.45
CA PRO A 76 10.78 -6.13 23.92
C PRO A 76 11.35 -7.26 23.05
N GLY A 77 12.56 -7.06 22.51
CA GLY A 77 13.23 -8.03 21.65
C GLY A 77 12.84 -7.99 20.16
N PHE A 78 12.03 -7.01 19.75
CA PHE A 78 11.65 -6.76 18.36
C PHE A 78 11.77 -5.26 18.08
N ASP A 79 13.00 -4.75 18.14
CA ASP A 79 13.28 -3.36 17.82
C ASP A 79 13.28 -3.21 16.29
N ASN A 80 12.42 -2.32 15.78
CA ASN A 80 12.43 -1.96 14.36
C ASN A 80 13.77 -1.27 14.06
N ALA A 81 14.65 -1.96 13.32
CA ALA A 81 15.85 -1.39 12.73
C ALA A 81 15.49 -0.36 11.64
#